data_AF-A0A067EQA2-F1
#
_entry.id   AF-A0A067EQA2-F1
#
_cell.length_a   1.000
_cell.length_b   1.000
_cell.length_c   1.000
_cell.angle_alpha   90.00
_cell.angle_beta   90.00
_cell.angle_gamma   90.00
#
_symmetry.space_group_name_H-M   'P 1'
#
loop_
_entity.id
_entity.type
_entity.pdbx_description
1 polymer ?
#
loop_
_entity_poly.entity_id
_entity_poly.type
_entity_poly.pdbx_seq_one_letter_code
_entity_poly.pdbx_strand_id
1 'polypeptide(L)'
;MAGIRLVVSDFILSFMWVWQSVLIKIFVYKVLGLGHAPSGEVFKCGLSIISMFLFAFLGKVTKGGAYNPLTVLASGISGDFSNFLFTVGARIPAQ
;
A
#
# COMPACT_ATOMS: atom_id res chain seq x y z
N MET A 1 11.32 4.32 19.90
CA MET A 1 11.72 3.37 18.83
C MET A 1 10.52 2.80 18.05
N ALA A 2 9.35 2.56 18.66
CA ALA A 2 8.18 2.01 17.95
C ALA A 2 7.62 2.93 16.84
N GLY A 3 7.60 4.25 17.04
CA GLY A 3 7.10 5.22 16.05
C GLY A 3 7.94 5.28 14.77
N ILE A 4 9.28 5.34 14.88
CA ILE A 4 10.19 5.34 13.72
C ILE A 4 9.98 4.08 12.88
N ARG A 5 9.79 2.90 13.52
CA ARG A 5 9.52 1.65 12.82
C ARG A 5 8.24 1.73 11.99
N LEU A 6 7.17 2.36 12.51
CA LEU A 6 5.92 2.55 11.78
C LEU A 6 6.12 3.49 10.59
N VAL A 7 6.80 4.61 10.77
CA VAL A 7 7.08 5.58 9.68
C VAL A 7 7.90 4.93 8.55
N VAL A 8 8.93 4.16 8.89
CA VAL A 8 9.74 3.42 7.90
C VAL A 8 8.91 2.34 7.21
N SER A 9 8.04 1.64 7.94
CA SER A 9 7.15 0.62 7.36
C SER A 9 6.14 1.27 6.41
N ASP A 10 5.58 2.42 6.79
CA ASP A 10 4.66 3.20 5.97
C ASP A 10 5.33 3.61 4.65
N PHE A 11 6.55 4.15 4.73
CA PHE A 11 7.33 4.51 3.55
C PHE A 11 7.61 3.32 2.63
N ILE A 12 8.06 2.18 3.17
CA ILE A 12 8.35 1.00 2.36
C ILE A 12 7.08 0.48 1.68
N LEU A 13 5.96 0.40 2.41
CA LEU A 13 4.71 -0.10 1.85
C LEU A 13 4.14 0.87 0.80
N SER A 14 4.14 2.17 1.06
CA SER A 14 3.76 3.17 0.06
C SER A 14 4.63 3.10 -1.18
N PHE A 15 5.95 3.07 -1.00
CA PHE A 15 6.88 2.93 -2.10
C PHE A 15 6.57 1.68 -2.91
N MET A 16 6.33 0.53 -2.25
CA MET A 16 5.92 -0.71 -2.90
C MET A 16 4.59 -0.59 -3.66
N TRP A 17 3.60 0.08 -3.08
CA TRP A 17 2.26 0.19 -3.64
C TRP A 17 2.23 0.97 -4.95
N VAL A 18 2.95 2.09 -5.03
CA VAL A 18 2.90 3.00 -6.20
C VAL A 18 3.33 2.30 -7.49
N TRP A 19 4.50 1.65 -7.48
CA TRP A 19 5.03 0.98 -8.67
C TRP A 19 4.43 -0.41 -8.94
N GLN A 20 3.83 -1.08 -7.95
CA GLN A 20 3.25 -2.42 -8.12
C GLN A 20 2.19 -2.47 -9.24
N SER A 21 1.36 -1.43 -9.37
CA SER A 21 0.37 -1.36 -10.46
C SER A 21 1.01 -1.33 -11.85
N VAL A 22 2.17 -0.67 -11.97
CA VAL A 22 2.95 -0.58 -13.22
C VAL A 22 3.62 -1.92 -13.52
N LEU A 23 4.18 -2.60 -12.52
CA LEU A 23 4.76 -3.93 -12.68
C LEU A 23 3.73 -4.94 -13.18
N ILE A 24 2.52 -4.94 -12.62
CA ILE A 24 1.44 -5.84 -13.07
C ILE A 24 1.10 -5.54 -14.54
N LYS A 25 0.99 -4.27 -14.94
CA LYS A 25 0.73 -3.90 -16.34
C LYS A 25 1.85 -4.35 -17.27
N ILE A 26 3.11 -4.13 -16.91
CA ILE A 26 4.26 -4.58 -17.71
C ILE A 26 4.24 -6.11 -17.84
N PHE A 27 4.01 -6.83 -16.75
CA PHE A 27 3.95 -8.28 -16.75
C PHE A 27 2.83 -8.80 -17.65
N VAL A 28 1.61 -8.30 -17.52
CA VAL A 28 0.47 -8.79 -18.29
C VAL A 28 0.53 -8.36 -19.76
N TYR A 29 0.83 -7.09 -20.02
CA TYR A 29 0.75 -6.56 -21.38
C TYR A 29 2.01 -6.82 -22.21
N LYS A 30 3.21 -6.77 -21.59
CA LYS A 30 4.47 -6.95 -22.31
C LYS A 30 5.04 -8.36 -22.16
N VAL A 31 5.09 -8.91 -20.95
CA VAL A 31 5.74 -10.23 -20.72
C VAL A 31 4.84 -11.38 -21.16
N LEU A 32 3.57 -11.36 -20.79
CA LEU A 32 2.59 -12.36 -21.24
C LEU A 32 2.03 -12.06 -22.63
N GLY A 33 2.26 -10.85 -23.16
CA GLY A 33 1.81 -10.46 -24.50
C GLY A 33 0.30 -10.40 -24.68
N LEU A 34 -0.48 -10.36 -23.60
CA LEU A 34 -1.95 -10.40 -23.65
C LEU A 34 -2.58 -9.08 -24.12
N GLY A 35 -1.79 -8.00 -24.17
CA GLY A 35 -2.24 -6.67 -24.56
C GLY A 35 -3.49 -6.22 -23.80
N HIS A 36 -4.33 -5.41 -24.44
CA HIS A 36 -5.61 -4.93 -23.90
C HIS A 36 -6.80 -5.82 -24.30
N ALA A 37 -6.55 -7.09 -24.66
CA ALA A 37 -7.64 -8.03 -24.89
C ALA A 37 -8.39 -8.32 -23.58
N PRO A 38 -9.66 -8.79 -23.64
CA PRO A 38 -10.43 -9.12 -22.45
C PRO A 38 -9.71 -10.08 -21.49
N SER A 39 -8.94 -11.03 -22.02
CA SER A 39 -8.11 -11.94 -21.23
C SER A 39 -7.02 -11.20 -20.44
N GLY A 40 -6.30 -10.26 -21.08
CA GLY A 40 -5.30 -9.43 -20.41
C GLY A 40 -5.89 -8.61 -19.26
N GLU A 41 -7.06 -8.01 -19.46
CA GLU A 41 -7.73 -7.26 -18.40
C GLU A 41 -8.17 -8.15 -17.22
N VAL A 42 -8.65 -9.38 -17.49
CA VAL A 42 -8.98 -10.36 -16.46
C VAL A 42 -7.74 -10.74 -15.64
N PHE A 43 -6.62 -11.04 -16.30
CA PHE A 43 -5.36 -11.37 -15.60
C PHE A 43 -4.82 -10.19 -14.79
N LYS A 44 -4.84 -8.98 -15.34
CA LYS A 44 -4.43 -7.76 -14.63
C LYS A 44 -5.29 -7.52 -13.39
N CYS A 45 -6.61 -7.69 -13.52
CA CYS A 45 -7.55 -7.54 -12.42
C CYS A 45 -7.28 -8.59 -11.33
N GLY A 46 -7.15 -9.86 -11.71
CA GLY A 46 -6.84 -10.96 -10.78
C GLY A 46 -5.55 -10.73 -10.00
N LEU A 47 -4.47 -10.35 -10.68
CA LEU A 47 -3.19 -10.01 -10.03
C LEU A 47 -3.30 -8.78 -9.12
N SER A 48 -4.13 -7.79 -9.49
CA SER A 48 -4.35 -6.61 -8.66
C SER A 48 -5.07 -6.99 -7.36
N ILE A 49 -6.08 -7.86 -7.42
CA ILE A 49 -6.79 -8.38 -6.24
C ILE A 49 -5.82 -9.16 -5.35
N ILE A 50 -5.03 -10.08 -5.92
CA ILE A 50 -4.02 -10.84 -5.17
C ILE A 50 -3.07 -9.87 -4.45
N SER A 51 -2.65 -8.81 -5.14
CA SER A 51 -1.77 -7.83 -4.52
C SER A 51 -2.44 -7.07 -3.38
N MET A 52 -3.72 -6.71 -3.47
CA MET A 52 -4.44 -6.10 -2.34
C MET A 52 -4.39 -6.99 -1.09
N PHE A 53 -4.56 -8.31 -1.24
CA PHE A 53 -4.42 -9.26 -0.13
C PHE A 53 -2.98 -9.36 0.38
N LEU A 54 -1.98 -9.33 -0.51
CA LEU A 54 -0.57 -9.27 -0.12
C LEU A 54 -0.28 -8.03 0.75
N PHE A 55 -0.78 -6.87 0.34
CA PHE A 55 -0.61 -5.62 1.10
C PHE A 55 -1.34 -5.65 2.45
N ALA A 56 -2.53 -6.22 2.51
CA ALA A 56 -3.22 -6.45 3.78
C ALA A 56 -2.41 -7.39 4.72
N PHE A 57 -1.77 -8.43 4.16
CA PHE A 57 -0.87 -9.30 4.92
C PHE A 57 0.37 -8.57 5.40
N LEU A 58 1.01 -7.75 4.55
CA LEU A 58 2.18 -6.96 4.91
C LEU A 58 1.87 -5.94 6.02
N GLY A 59 0.67 -5.35 6.03
CA GLY A 59 0.20 -4.50 7.13
C GLY A 59 0.19 -5.24 8.48
N LYS A 60 -0.18 -6.52 8.50
CA LYS A 60 -0.11 -7.37 9.71
C LYS A 60 1.32 -7.67 10.11
N VAL A 61 2.17 -8.07 9.16
CA VAL A 61 3.59 -8.41 9.41
C VAL A 61 4.37 -7.21 9.96
N THR A 62 4.12 -6.02 9.43
CA THR A 62 4.75 -4.76 9.89
C THR A 62 4.15 -4.21 11.18
N LYS A 63 3.14 -4.89 11.75
CA LYS A 63 2.41 -4.49 12.96
C LYS A 63 1.78 -3.10 12.83
N GLY A 64 1.11 -2.86 11.71
CA GLY A 64 0.32 -1.65 11.47
C GLY A 64 0.91 -0.66 10.46
N GLY A 65 1.91 -1.07 9.67
CA GLY A 65 2.37 -0.28 8.53
C GLY A 65 1.24 -0.10 7.51
N ALA A 66 1.18 1.08 6.89
CA ALA A 66 0.12 1.47 5.98
C ALA A 66 0.68 2.27 4.80
N TYR A 67 0.00 2.15 3.66
CA TYR A 67 0.34 2.84 2.40
C TYR A 67 -0.80 3.75 1.92
N ASN A 68 -1.87 3.85 2.72
CA ASN A 68 -3.03 4.67 2.44
C ASN A 68 -3.27 5.64 3.60
N PRO A 69 -3.10 6.95 3.38
CA PRO A 69 -3.28 7.97 4.41
C PRO A 69 -4.65 7.92 5.08
N LEU A 70 -5.70 7.56 4.33
CA LEU A 70 -7.06 7.46 4.88
C LEU A 70 -7.18 6.36 5.94
N THR A 71 -6.42 5.27 5.79
CA THR A 71 -6.42 4.16 6.74
C THR A 71 -5.83 4.57 8.08
N VAL A 72 -4.76 5.37 8.08
CA VAL A 72 -4.14 5.85 9.33
C VAL A 72 -4.87 7.05 9.92
N LEU A 73 -5.47 7.91 9.07
CA LEU A 73 -6.18 9.11 9.51
C LEU A 73 -7.37 8.78 10.40
N ALA A 74 -8.16 7.75 10.07
CA ALA A 74 -9.27 7.30 10.91
C ALA A 74 -8.80 6.96 12.34
N SER A 75 -7.69 6.20 12.45
CA SER A 75 -7.10 5.87 13.76
C SER A 75 -6.51 7.09 14.47
N GLY A 76 -5.95 8.04 13.73
CA GLY A 76 -5.38 9.27 14.27
C GLY A 76 -6.46 10.20 14.85
N ILE A 77 -7.62 10.31 14.19
CA ILE A 77 -8.74 11.16 14.65
C ILE A 77 -9.44 10.55 15.87
N SER A 78 -9.62 9.23 15.90
CA SER A 78 -10.26 8.55 17.04
C SER A 78 -9.34 8.36 18.26
N GLY A 79 -8.05 8.66 18.11
CA GLY A 79 -7.05 8.56 19.19
C GLY A 79 -6.92 9.83 20.04
N ASP A 80 -5.80 9.94 20.74
CA ASP A 80 -5.43 11.16 21.45
C ASP A 80 -4.71 12.18 20.54
N PHE A 81 -4.55 13.41 21.03
CA PHE A 81 -3.93 14.50 20.27
C PHE A 81 -2.49 14.19 19.82
N SER A 82 -1.74 13.43 20.62
CA SER A 82 -0.37 13.02 20.28
C SER A 82 -0.35 12.03 19.11
N ASN A 83 -1.27 11.06 19.10
CA ASN A 83 -1.44 10.13 18.00
C ASN A 83 -1.93 10.83 16.73
N PHE A 84 -2.83 11.81 16.86
CA PHE A 84 -3.25 12.65 15.76
C PHE A 84 -2.06 13.38 15.13
N LEU A 85 -1.26 14.11 15.94
CA LEU A 85 -0.11 14.86 15.46
C LEU A 85 0.96 13.95 14.85
N PHE A 86 1.22 12.78 15.46
CA PHE A 86 2.13 11.78 14.90
C PHE A 86 1.62 11.23 13.56
N THR A 87 0.32 10.99 13.43
CA THR A 87 -0.28 10.49 12.19
C THR A 87 -0.17 11.51 11.07
N VAL A 88 -0.62 12.74 11.31
CA VAL A 88 -0.65 13.80 10.30
C VAL A 88 0.74 14.35 10.00
N GLY A 89 1.59 14.47 11.02
CA GLY A 89 2.92 15.08 10.89
C GLY A 89 4.05 14.15 10.48
N ALA A 90 3.90 12.82 10.67
CA ALA A 90 4.97 11.87 10.36
C ALA A 90 4.51 10.69 9.50
N ARG A 91 3.39 10.03 9.82
CA ARG A 91 2.94 8.84 9.09
C ARG A 91 2.45 9.16 7.68
N ILE A 92 1.55 10.13 7.54
CA ILE A 92 1.01 10.55 6.24
C ILE A 92 2.13 11.08 5.32
N PRO A 93 3.04 11.96 5.77
CA PRO A 93 4.13 12.46 4.90
C PRO A 93 5.15 11.40 4.49
N ALA A 94 5.27 10.31 5.25
CA ALA A 94 6.14 9.19 4.90
C ALA A 94 5.51 8.24 3.88
N GLN A 95 4.18 8.30 3.71
CA GLN A 95 3.43 7.53 2.71
C GLN A 95 3.42 8.23 1.37
#